data_AF-M4SVT0-F1
#
_entry.id   AF-M4SVT0-F1
#
_cell.length_a   1.000
_cell.length_b   1.000
_cell.length_c   1.000
_cell.angle_alpha   90.00
_cell.angle_beta   90.00
_cell.angle_gamma   90.00
#
_symmetry.space_group_name_H-M   'P 1'
#
loop_
_entity.id
_entity.type
_entity.pdbx_description
1 polymer ?
#
loop_
_entity_poly.entity_id
_entity_poly.type
_entity_poly.pdbx_seq_one_letter_code
_entity_poly.pdbx_strand_id
1 'polypeptide(L)'
;LFFFYACLIDGGDVRKRSGGSPKQMTEEGCAAKASAIEPSLATTTQFGPNGITNADLAGTGDATGTQGGASCTLTETKASSHLINTGTGGNLGGDVVFAGGLFKLGTTFNNNHADAITTASAQHATMKAGHDAYLATKDVSEGYAFKGPTQLAGDDDFKNAYRRQVLGDSKRERPDAPVEANAVQSAFGSKMETEYKDFPDTKVIDLTGKESEGKELSTINDLDELDKLLRHYQQARVTSLNKEITNLKKQLKNLGAKADGKSPEQICNDIGENKTKCGETAGCHFVDTNEKGKKCTLTKEAAAKAAAKQETGKYSKTESPCTGKGEKDCKDG
;
A
#
# COMPACT_ATOMS: atom_id res chain seq x y z
N LEU A 1 47.00 50.22 20.11
CA LEU A 1 46.79 49.19 19.05
C LEU A 1 45.38 48.64 19.27
N PHE A 2 44.42 48.96 18.39
CA PHE A 2 43.07 48.40 18.50
C PHE A 2 43.11 46.95 18.01
N PHE A 3 43.07 45.98 18.92
CA PHE A 3 42.81 44.58 18.55
C PHE A 3 41.38 44.50 18.03
N PHE A 4 41.23 44.25 16.73
CA PHE A 4 39.94 43.91 16.16
C PHE A 4 39.64 42.45 16.55
N TYR A 5 38.77 42.26 17.53
CA TYR A 5 38.27 40.94 17.90
C TYR A 5 37.32 40.45 16.80
N ALA A 6 37.80 39.54 15.97
CA ALA A 6 37.05 38.96 14.87
C ALA A 6 37.27 37.46 14.88
N CYS A 7 36.18 36.72 14.99
CA CYS A 7 36.18 35.26 15.14
C CYS A 7 35.95 34.50 13.83
N LEU A 8 35.73 35.23 12.74
CA LEU A 8 35.49 34.65 11.42
C LEU A 8 36.44 35.27 10.40
N ILE A 9 36.95 34.41 9.52
CA ILE A 9 37.86 34.72 8.44
C ILE A 9 37.10 34.50 7.12
N ASP A 10 37.36 35.31 6.11
CA ASP A 10 36.71 35.27 4.80
C ASP A 10 37.78 35.39 3.70
N GLY A 11 37.96 34.35 2.90
CA GLY A 11 38.77 34.40 1.68
C GLY A 11 40.22 34.90 1.84
N GLY A 12 40.81 34.76 3.03
CA GLY A 12 42.17 35.24 3.30
C GLY A 12 42.27 36.45 4.22
N ASP A 13 41.14 37.04 4.62
CA ASP A 13 41.09 38.26 5.43
C ASP A 13 40.23 38.10 6.69
N VAL A 14 40.57 38.89 7.71
CA VAL A 14 39.84 38.98 8.98
C VAL A 14 38.55 39.76 8.76
N ARG A 15 37.38 39.20 9.12
CA ARG A 15 36.11 39.95 9.06
C ARG A 15 36.07 41.06 10.12
N LYS A 16 36.48 42.27 9.74
CA LYS A 16 36.40 43.47 10.59
C LYS A 16 35.04 44.15 10.39
N ARG A 17 34.09 44.01 11.32
CA ARG A 17 33.03 45.03 11.57
C ARG A 17 32.17 44.70 12.80
N SER A 18 32.36 45.51 13.84
CA SER A 18 31.35 45.89 14.82
C SER A 18 30.63 47.14 14.30
N GLY A 19 29.41 47.00 13.79
CA GLY A 19 28.53 48.13 13.41
C GLY A 19 28.15 48.19 11.93
N GLY A 20 26.84 48.16 11.67
CA GLY A 20 26.23 48.40 10.36
C GLY A 20 25.93 47.12 9.59
N SER A 21 24.67 46.66 9.70
CA SER A 21 24.00 45.50 9.08
C SER A 21 24.82 44.19 9.05
N PRO A 22 24.30 43.06 9.58
CA PRO A 22 24.95 41.79 9.34
C PRO A 22 25.09 41.65 7.83
N LYS A 23 26.33 41.70 7.32
CA LYS A 23 26.61 41.03 6.04
C LYS A 23 26.13 39.62 6.33
N GLN A 24 24.96 39.28 5.79
CA GLN A 24 24.43 37.93 5.86
C GLN A 24 25.59 37.03 5.48
N MET A 25 25.73 35.87 6.12
CA MET A 25 26.55 34.85 5.51
C MET A 25 25.89 34.58 4.14
N THR A 26 26.43 35.21 3.10
CA THR A 26 25.90 35.16 1.72
C THR A 26 26.35 33.87 1.05
N GLU A 27 27.19 33.09 1.73
CA GLU A 27 27.51 31.73 1.37
C GLU A 27 26.25 30.86 1.49
N GLU A 28 26.04 30.08 0.45
CA GLU A 28 24.94 29.13 0.34
C GLU A 28 24.93 28.22 1.59
N GLY A 29 23.79 28.17 2.29
CA GLY A 29 23.61 27.34 3.49
C GLY A 29 23.76 28.04 4.85
N CYS A 30 24.27 29.28 4.92
CA CYS A 30 24.47 29.99 6.18
C CYS A 30 23.49 31.17 6.42
N ALA A 31 22.39 31.22 5.69
CA ALA A 31 21.31 32.16 5.96
C ALA A 31 20.44 31.65 7.10
N ALA A 32 20.19 32.47 8.12
CA ALA A 32 19.14 32.22 9.11
C ALA A 32 17.77 32.31 8.42
N LYS A 33 17.36 31.23 7.78
CA LYS A 33 16.10 31.18 7.04
C LYS A 33 15.02 30.62 7.96
N ALA A 34 14.17 31.49 8.49
CA ALA A 34 12.85 31.10 8.96
C ALA A 34 12.01 30.75 7.71
N SER A 35 12.32 29.64 7.04
CA SER A 35 11.50 29.18 5.94
C SER A 35 10.16 28.72 6.50
N ALA A 36 9.07 29.06 5.83
CA ALA A 36 7.84 28.30 5.99
C ALA A 36 8.16 26.81 5.77
N ILE A 37 7.59 25.94 6.60
CA ILE A 37 7.77 24.50 6.46
C ILE A 37 6.94 24.07 5.26
N GLU A 38 7.58 23.97 4.11
CA GLU A 38 6.97 23.43 2.89
C GLU A 38 7.28 21.93 2.78
N PRO A 39 6.27 21.08 2.54
CA PRO A 39 6.49 19.67 2.27
C PRO A 39 7.39 19.52 1.04
N SER A 40 8.60 19.01 1.24
CA SER A 40 9.54 18.73 0.16
C SER A 40 10.34 17.48 0.48
N LEU A 41 10.70 16.76 -0.57
CA LEU A 41 11.66 15.66 -0.52
C LEU A 41 13.06 16.27 -0.34
N ALA A 42 13.41 16.59 0.91
CA ALA A 42 14.72 17.11 1.23
C ALA A 42 15.73 15.97 1.28
N THR A 43 16.57 15.84 0.26
CA THR A 43 17.78 15.00 0.33
C THR A 43 18.87 15.80 1.06
N THR A 44 19.12 15.48 2.32
CA THR A 44 20.31 16.01 3.01
C THR A 44 21.51 15.10 2.75
N THR A 45 22.57 15.67 2.19
CA THR A 45 23.85 14.99 1.94
C THR A 45 24.83 15.14 3.11
N GLN A 46 24.49 15.98 4.09
CA GLN A 46 25.38 16.41 5.16
C GLN A 46 25.31 15.50 6.40
N PHE A 47 24.30 14.64 6.49
CA PHE A 47 24.22 13.58 7.50
C PHE A 47 24.44 12.22 6.85
N GLY A 48 25.15 11.35 7.56
CA GLY A 48 25.42 9.97 7.22
C GLY A 48 25.04 9.03 8.36
N PRO A 49 25.40 7.74 8.27
CA PRO A 49 25.00 6.74 9.28
C PRO A 49 25.56 7.03 10.68
N ASN A 50 26.73 7.67 10.76
CA ASN A 50 27.44 7.88 12.03
C ASN A 50 27.40 9.33 12.56
N GLY A 51 26.99 10.29 11.74
CA GLY A 51 27.01 11.71 12.09
C GLY A 51 27.01 12.62 10.87
N ILE A 52 27.63 13.79 10.98
CA ILE A 52 27.84 14.76 9.91
C ILE A 52 28.97 14.30 9.00
N THR A 53 28.77 14.34 7.68
CA THR A 53 29.71 13.81 6.67
C THR A 53 30.81 14.79 6.25
N ASN A 54 30.75 16.04 6.73
CA ASN A 54 31.74 17.05 6.41
C ASN A 54 33.08 16.73 7.09
N ALA A 55 34.12 16.49 6.27
CA ALA A 55 35.46 16.13 6.73
C ALA A 55 36.12 17.23 7.59
N ASP A 56 35.80 18.50 7.36
CA ASP A 56 36.35 19.63 8.13
C ASP A 56 35.80 19.67 9.57
N LEU A 57 34.71 18.95 9.85
CA LEU A 57 34.10 18.83 11.18
C LEU A 57 34.40 17.48 11.85
N ALA A 58 35.13 16.61 11.19
CA ALA A 58 35.47 15.30 11.72
C ALA A 58 36.56 15.40 12.81
N GLY A 59 36.56 14.42 13.72
CA GLY A 59 37.64 14.27 14.69
C GLY A 59 37.66 15.33 15.81
N THR A 60 38.80 15.42 16.49
CA THR A 60 39.13 16.47 17.48
C THR A 60 40.23 17.40 16.99
N GLY A 61 40.37 17.58 15.68
CA GLY A 61 41.36 18.51 15.11
C GLY A 61 41.11 19.95 15.56
N ASP A 62 42.11 20.81 15.38
CA ASP A 62 41.97 22.24 15.67
C ASP A 62 40.90 22.86 14.76
N ALA A 63 39.95 23.57 15.35
CA ALA A 63 38.88 24.26 14.62
C ALA A 63 39.26 25.71 14.28
N THR A 64 40.56 26.04 14.38
CA THR A 64 41.08 27.40 14.23
C THR A 64 42.08 27.49 13.09
N GLY A 65 42.00 28.56 12.31
CA GLY A 65 43.04 28.99 11.38
C GLY A 65 43.74 30.24 11.88
N THR A 66 45.00 30.45 11.47
CA THR A 66 45.74 31.69 11.79
C THR A 66 45.73 32.62 10.58
N GLN A 67 45.18 33.84 10.73
CA GLN A 67 45.24 34.85 9.67
C GLN A 67 45.24 36.29 10.20
N GLY A 68 46.12 37.13 9.65
CA GLY A 68 46.04 38.59 9.75
C GLY A 68 46.12 39.20 11.17
N GLY A 69 46.76 38.54 12.14
CA GLY A 69 46.91 39.04 13.52
C GLY A 69 45.59 39.20 14.28
N ALA A 70 44.49 38.64 13.76
CA ALA A 70 43.22 38.61 14.47
C ALA A 70 43.29 37.72 15.69
N SER A 71 42.63 38.16 16.75
CA SER A 71 42.39 37.38 17.95
C SER A 71 40.88 37.20 18.14
N CYS A 72 40.50 35.99 18.54
CA CYS A 72 39.13 35.65 18.87
C CYS A 72 39.09 35.09 20.28
N THR A 73 38.40 35.79 21.18
CA THR A 73 38.27 35.34 22.57
C THR A 73 37.58 33.97 22.70
N LEU A 74 36.75 33.58 21.72
CA LEU A 74 36.12 32.25 21.71
C LEU A 74 37.12 31.11 21.48
N THR A 75 38.27 31.39 20.86
CA THR A 75 39.26 30.37 20.47
C THR A 75 40.49 30.33 21.38
N GLU A 76 40.52 31.16 22.42
CA GLU A 76 41.62 31.18 23.39
C GLU A 76 41.64 29.92 24.26
N THR A 77 42.82 29.58 24.77
CA THR A 77 42.98 28.38 25.61
C THR A 77 42.15 28.46 26.88
N LYS A 78 41.69 27.29 27.35
CA LYS A 78 40.90 27.15 28.58
C LYS A 78 41.57 27.71 29.83
N ALA A 79 42.90 27.65 29.90
CA ALA A 79 43.67 28.12 31.07
C ALA A 79 43.74 29.65 31.19
N SER A 80 43.53 30.37 30.10
CA SER A 80 43.67 31.82 30.02
C SER A 80 42.49 32.47 29.29
N SER A 81 41.31 31.85 29.35
CA SER A 81 40.17 32.26 28.54
C SER A 81 39.58 33.57 29.02
N HIS A 82 39.43 34.54 28.12
CA HIS A 82 38.77 35.79 28.42
C HIS A 82 37.23 35.71 28.37
N LEU A 83 36.64 34.52 28.22
CA LEU A 83 35.18 34.31 28.26
C LEU A 83 34.56 34.62 29.64
N ILE A 84 35.31 34.39 30.71
CA ILE A 84 34.84 34.61 32.10
C ILE A 84 35.46 35.84 32.76
N ASN A 85 36.61 36.30 32.27
CA ASN A 85 37.28 37.51 32.74
C ASN A 85 37.99 38.19 31.57
N THR A 86 37.40 39.27 31.08
CA THR A 86 37.85 39.98 29.89
C THR A 86 39.15 40.76 30.08
N GLY A 87 39.62 40.97 31.31
CA GLY A 87 40.82 41.75 31.61
C GLY A 87 42.09 40.92 31.77
N THR A 88 42.02 39.82 32.51
CA THR A 88 43.20 38.98 32.83
C THR A 88 43.11 37.54 32.33
N GLY A 89 41.97 37.17 31.75
CA GLY A 89 41.64 35.77 31.50
C GLY A 89 41.38 35.00 32.79
N GLY A 90 40.84 33.80 32.64
CA GLY A 90 40.64 32.89 33.75
C GLY A 90 40.54 31.44 33.27
N ASN A 91 40.68 30.50 34.21
CA ASN A 91 40.57 29.08 33.92
C ASN A 91 39.11 28.63 33.89
N LEU A 92 38.69 27.96 32.82
CA LEU A 92 37.37 27.29 32.78
C LEU A 92 37.47 25.92 33.45
N GLY A 93 36.54 25.60 34.36
CA GLY A 93 36.58 24.37 35.15
C GLY A 93 36.27 23.08 34.36
N GLY A 94 35.67 23.20 33.18
CA GLY A 94 35.25 22.08 32.34
C GLY A 94 35.37 22.43 30.87
N ASP A 95 35.13 21.44 30.01
CA ASP A 95 35.12 21.69 28.57
C ASP A 95 33.84 22.44 28.21
N VAL A 96 33.97 23.45 27.35
CA VAL A 96 32.82 24.25 26.89
C VAL A 96 32.48 23.83 25.48
N VAL A 97 31.20 23.55 25.23
CA VAL A 97 30.72 23.11 23.93
C VAL A 97 29.92 24.24 23.27
N PHE A 98 30.15 24.44 21.97
CA PHE A 98 29.53 25.48 21.17
C PHE A 98 28.71 24.89 20.02
N ALA A 99 27.82 25.71 19.45
CA ALA A 99 27.03 25.37 18.26
C ALA A 99 26.34 24.00 18.36
N GLY A 100 25.68 23.72 19.49
CA GLY A 100 24.91 22.48 19.68
C GLY A 100 25.73 21.19 19.76
N GLY A 101 27.05 21.28 19.88
CA GLY A 101 27.92 20.10 19.90
C GLY A 101 28.97 20.04 18.81
N LEU A 102 29.02 21.00 17.87
CA LEU A 102 29.96 20.97 16.75
C LEU A 102 31.41 21.26 17.17
N PHE A 103 31.59 22.20 18.10
CA PHE A 103 32.90 22.63 18.55
C PHE A 103 33.03 22.53 20.06
N LYS A 104 34.26 22.34 20.51
CA LYS A 104 34.59 22.17 21.91
C LYS A 104 35.85 22.96 22.25
N LEU A 105 35.77 23.77 23.29
CA LEU A 105 36.93 24.33 23.96
C LEU A 105 37.37 23.38 25.06
N GLY A 106 38.33 22.52 24.73
CA GLY A 106 39.10 21.69 25.65
C GLY A 106 40.33 22.45 26.13
N THR A 107 41.53 21.90 25.92
CA THR A 107 42.78 22.68 26.08
C THR A 107 42.85 23.82 25.06
N THR A 108 42.43 23.52 23.84
CA THR A 108 42.33 24.39 22.67
C THR A 108 40.92 24.32 22.07
N PHE A 109 40.63 25.17 21.09
CA PHE A 109 39.33 25.20 20.42
C PHE A 109 39.33 24.24 19.22
N ASN A 110 38.59 23.14 19.36
CA ASN A 110 38.68 21.98 18.47
C ASN A 110 37.31 21.59 17.92
N ASN A 111 37.34 20.81 16.85
CA ASN A 111 36.19 20.03 16.42
C ASN A 111 35.78 19.07 17.53
N ASN A 112 34.49 18.72 17.55
CA ASN A 112 33.93 17.85 18.56
C ASN A 112 33.28 16.63 17.89
N HIS A 113 34.07 15.89 17.10
CA HIS A 113 33.72 14.60 16.50
C HIS A 113 32.32 14.57 15.86
N ALA A 114 32.03 15.56 15.01
CA ALA A 114 30.73 15.63 14.35
C ALA A 114 30.46 14.42 13.43
N ASP A 115 31.49 13.66 13.05
CA ASP A 115 31.44 12.45 12.25
C ASP A 115 31.03 11.18 13.02
N ALA A 116 31.04 11.22 14.36
CA ALA A 116 30.86 10.06 15.22
C ALA A 116 29.91 10.33 16.40
N ILE A 117 28.68 10.77 16.10
CA ILE A 117 27.66 11.21 17.07
C ILE A 117 26.75 10.04 17.51
N THR A 118 27.34 8.86 17.65
CA THR A 118 26.57 7.61 17.84
C THR A 118 26.21 7.35 19.31
N THR A 119 26.92 7.96 20.26
CA THR A 119 26.68 7.78 21.71
C THR A 119 26.14 9.06 22.36
N ALA A 120 25.11 8.92 23.20
CA ALA A 120 24.57 10.02 23.97
C ALA A 120 25.60 10.52 25.01
N SER A 121 26.09 11.73 24.81
CA SER A 121 26.85 12.47 25.81
C SER A 121 26.31 13.89 25.91
N ALA A 122 26.44 14.50 27.10
CA ALA A 122 26.05 15.90 27.32
C ALA A 122 26.76 16.88 26.36
N GLN A 123 27.88 16.45 25.75
CA GLN A 123 28.68 17.24 24.81
C GLN A 123 28.09 17.28 23.39
N HIS A 124 27.10 16.45 23.05
CA HIS A 124 26.54 16.37 21.69
C HIS A 124 25.00 16.30 21.67
N ALA A 125 24.32 16.59 22.78
CA ALA A 125 22.89 16.29 22.96
C ALA A 125 22.00 16.86 21.83
N THR A 126 22.20 18.12 21.45
CA THR A 126 21.42 18.77 20.38
C THR A 126 21.74 18.20 19.01
N MET A 127 23.02 18.03 18.68
CA MET A 127 23.45 17.48 17.40
C MET A 127 23.02 16.02 17.22
N LYS A 128 23.08 15.22 18.30
CA LYS A 128 22.58 13.84 18.33
C LYS A 128 21.08 13.79 18.08
N ALA A 129 20.30 14.66 18.73
CA ALA A 129 18.85 14.69 18.48
C ALA A 129 18.53 14.99 17.00
N GLY A 130 19.30 15.89 16.36
CA GLY A 130 19.19 16.13 14.92
C GLY A 130 19.56 14.92 14.06
N HIS A 131 20.66 14.22 14.41
CA HIS A 131 21.09 13.02 13.71
C HIS A 131 20.11 11.84 13.87
N ASP A 132 19.57 11.63 15.07
CA ASP A 132 18.56 10.61 15.35
C ASP A 132 17.28 10.89 14.56
N ALA A 133 16.85 12.15 14.49
CA ALA A 133 15.71 12.55 13.67
C ALA A 133 15.97 12.28 12.17
N TYR A 134 17.18 12.57 11.68
CA TYR A 134 17.58 12.20 10.32
C TYR A 134 17.50 10.68 10.09
N LEU A 135 18.09 9.87 10.97
CA LEU A 135 18.04 8.40 10.85
C LEU A 135 16.60 7.84 10.86
N ALA A 136 15.71 8.46 11.64
CA ALA A 136 14.31 8.07 11.71
C ALA A 136 13.50 8.46 10.45
N THR A 137 13.97 9.45 9.69
CA THR A 137 13.21 10.05 8.57
C THR A 137 13.84 9.80 7.19
N LYS A 138 15.09 9.35 7.13
CA LYS A 138 15.83 9.14 5.87
C LYS A 138 15.17 8.15 4.91
N ASP A 139 14.43 7.17 5.45
CA ASP A 139 13.80 6.10 4.66
C ASP A 139 12.30 6.34 4.42
N VAL A 140 11.73 7.47 4.89
CA VAL A 140 10.28 7.75 4.79
C VAL A 140 9.83 8.07 3.36
N SER A 141 10.77 8.14 2.40
CA SER A 141 10.52 8.65 1.05
C SER A 141 10.64 7.65 -0.09
N GLU A 142 10.76 6.35 0.19
CA GLU A 142 10.67 5.39 -0.92
C GLU A 142 9.25 5.44 -1.48
N GLY A 143 9.10 6.14 -2.61
CA GLY A 143 7.90 6.11 -3.42
C GLY A 143 7.55 4.67 -3.78
N TYR A 144 6.33 4.46 -4.24
CA TYR A 144 5.90 3.13 -4.68
C TYR A 144 6.91 2.50 -5.64
N ALA A 145 7.46 1.34 -5.23
CA ALA A 145 8.31 0.52 -6.06
C ALA A 145 7.57 -0.78 -6.37
N PHE A 146 7.40 -1.08 -7.67
CA PHE A 146 6.83 -2.34 -8.10
C PHE A 146 7.72 -3.50 -7.63
N LYS A 147 7.13 -4.46 -6.91
CA LYS A 147 7.81 -5.67 -6.44
C LYS A 147 7.57 -6.81 -7.42
N GLY A 148 8.64 -7.38 -7.96
CA GLY A 148 8.57 -8.57 -8.82
C GLY A 148 8.26 -9.86 -8.05
N PRO A 149 8.08 -10.99 -8.76
CA PRO A 149 7.68 -12.27 -8.15
C PRO A 149 8.62 -12.72 -7.03
N THR A 150 9.94 -12.62 -7.22
CA THR A 150 10.95 -13.02 -6.23
C THR A 150 10.90 -12.14 -4.98
N GLN A 151 10.64 -10.83 -5.14
CA GLN A 151 10.54 -9.89 -4.02
C GLN A 151 9.26 -10.16 -3.21
N LEU A 152 8.14 -10.42 -3.88
CA LEU A 152 6.87 -10.76 -3.23
C LEU A 152 6.90 -12.15 -2.56
N ALA A 153 7.66 -13.09 -3.12
CA ALA A 153 7.91 -14.38 -2.48
C ALA A 153 8.69 -14.25 -1.17
N GLY A 154 9.39 -13.13 -0.93
CA GLY A 154 10.03 -12.80 0.34
C GLY A 154 9.15 -11.99 1.31
N ASP A 155 8.08 -11.37 0.81
CA ASP A 155 7.24 -10.41 1.54
C ASP A 155 6.17 -11.12 2.38
N ASP A 156 6.27 -11.00 3.71
CA ASP A 156 5.38 -11.72 4.63
C ASP A 156 3.94 -11.20 4.63
N ASP A 157 3.73 -9.90 4.39
CA ASP A 157 2.39 -9.33 4.26
C ASP A 157 1.70 -9.86 3.01
N PHE A 158 2.44 -9.92 1.89
CA PHE A 158 1.92 -10.47 0.64
C PHE A 158 1.60 -11.97 0.77
N LYS A 159 2.50 -12.78 1.35
CA LYS A 159 2.23 -14.22 1.58
C LYS A 159 0.95 -14.43 2.40
N ASN A 160 0.77 -13.64 3.45
CA ASN A 160 -0.41 -13.71 4.31
C ASN A 160 -1.68 -13.32 3.55
N ALA A 161 -1.63 -12.27 2.72
CA ALA A 161 -2.74 -11.87 1.87
C ALA A 161 -3.08 -12.96 0.83
N TYR A 162 -2.07 -13.52 0.16
CA TYR A 162 -2.23 -14.59 -0.83
C TYR A 162 -2.89 -15.83 -0.22
N ARG A 163 -2.43 -16.26 0.95
CA ARG A 163 -3.00 -17.42 1.65
C ARG A 163 -4.48 -17.24 1.99
N ARG A 164 -4.88 -16.04 2.42
CA ARG A 164 -6.29 -15.74 2.74
C ARG A 164 -7.16 -15.65 1.49
N GLN A 165 -6.70 -14.91 0.48
CA GLN A 165 -7.53 -14.53 -0.67
C GLN A 165 -7.53 -15.59 -1.78
N VAL A 166 -6.40 -16.25 -2.03
CA VAL A 166 -6.25 -17.21 -3.13
C VAL A 166 -6.40 -18.65 -2.63
N LEU A 167 -5.75 -19.00 -1.52
CA LEU A 167 -5.82 -20.36 -0.98
C LEU A 167 -7.05 -20.58 -0.08
N GLY A 168 -7.82 -19.53 0.22
CA GLY A 168 -9.04 -19.60 1.04
C GLY A 168 -8.78 -20.01 2.50
N ASP A 169 -7.53 -19.99 2.95
CA ASP A 169 -7.16 -20.38 4.30
C ASP A 169 -7.43 -19.23 5.27
N SER A 170 -8.69 -19.19 5.72
CA SER A 170 -9.22 -18.22 6.67
C SER A 170 -9.04 -18.66 8.14
N LYS A 171 -8.36 -19.80 8.40
CA LYS A 171 -8.17 -20.31 9.75
C LYS A 171 -7.11 -19.48 10.48
N ARG A 172 -7.58 -18.62 11.38
CA ARG A 172 -6.76 -17.80 12.30
C ARG A 172 -5.83 -18.60 13.22
N GLU A 173 -5.98 -19.92 13.30
CA GLU A 173 -5.23 -20.79 14.22
C GLU A 173 -3.82 -21.15 13.73
N ARG A 174 -3.43 -20.79 12.50
CA ARG A 174 -2.06 -21.00 12.01
C ARG A 174 -1.54 -19.78 11.25
N PRO A 175 -1.35 -18.62 11.91
CA PRO A 175 -0.69 -17.46 11.30
C PRO A 175 0.72 -17.80 10.81
N ASP A 176 1.37 -18.79 11.41
CA ASP A 176 2.78 -19.15 11.15
C ASP A 176 2.98 -20.34 10.19
N ALA A 177 1.92 -20.89 9.57
CA ALA A 177 2.17 -21.94 8.57
C ALA A 177 2.84 -21.32 7.34
N PRO A 178 4.07 -21.76 6.98
CA PRO A 178 4.83 -21.14 5.92
C PRO A 178 4.06 -21.29 4.60
N VAL A 179 3.85 -20.16 3.90
CA VAL A 179 3.59 -20.21 2.47
C VAL A 179 4.94 -20.50 1.82
N GLU A 180 5.07 -21.65 1.16
CA GLU A 180 6.23 -21.96 0.35
C GLU A 180 6.53 -20.77 -0.58
N ALA A 181 7.74 -20.22 -0.54
CA ALA A 181 8.12 -19.06 -1.35
C ALA A 181 7.82 -19.29 -2.85
N ASN A 182 7.92 -20.54 -3.29
CA ASN A 182 7.63 -20.98 -4.65
C ASN A 182 6.14 -20.93 -5.01
N ALA A 183 5.20 -20.89 -4.05
CA ALA A 183 3.77 -20.86 -4.35
C ALA A 183 3.35 -19.51 -4.97
N VAL A 184 3.86 -18.40 -4.42
CA VAL A 184 3.65 -17.05 -4.97
C VAL A 184 4.30 -16.95 -6.35
N GLN A 185 5.56 -17.38 -6.47
CA GLN A 185 6.27 -17.38 -7.75
C GLN A 185 5.59 -18.29 -8.79
N SER A 186 5.02 -19.42 -8.39
CA SER A 186 4.33 -20.34 -9.30
C SER A 186 2.95 -19.81 -9.74
N ALA A 187 2.26 -19.09 -8.86
CA ALA A 187 0.95 -18.52 -9.14
C ALA A 187 1.01 -17.31 -10.08
N PHE A 188 1.98 -16.42 -9.85
CA PHE A 188 2.10 -15.18 -10.62
C PHE A 188 3.21 -15.22 -11.65
N GLY A 189 4.30 -15.97 -11.44
CA GLY A 189 5.36 -16.20 -12.42
C GLY A 189 5.76 -14.96 -13.21
N SER A 190 5.89 -15.12 -14.54
CA SER A 190 6.13 -14.00 -15.45
C SER A 190 4.93 -13.04 -15.59
N LYS A 191 3.72 -13.46 -15.21
CA LYS A 191 2.52 -12.62 -15.31
C LYS A 191 2.57 -11.40 -14.42
N MET A 192 3.30 -11.46 -13.30
CA MET A 192 3.48 -10.30 -12.44
C MET A 192 4.06 -9.12 -13.22
N GLU A 193 5.13 -9.36 -13.97
CA GLU A 193 5.80 -8.32 -14.75
C GLU A 193 5.04 -7.95 -16.02
N THR A 194 4.31 -8.88 -16.64
CA THR A 194 3.62 -8.62 -17.92
C THR A 194 2.20 -8.09 -17.77
N GLU A 195 1.50 -8.40 -16.68
CA GLU A 195 0.09 -8.02 -16.48
C GLU A 195 -0.08 -6.90 -15.43
N TYR A 196 0.80 -6.83 -14.44
CA TYR A 196 0.60 -5.94 -13.28
C TYR A 196 1.61 -4.79 -13.17
N LYS A 197 2.72 -4.82 -13.92
CA LYS A 197 3.72 -3.76 -13.91
C LYS A 197 3.14 -2.42 -14.35
N ASP A 198 2.37 -2.45 -15.43
CA ASP A 198 1.77 -1.26 -16.05
C ASP A 198 0.37 -0.97 -15.50
N PHE A 199 -0.01 -1.62 -14.38
CA PHE A 199 -1.28 -1.38 -13.70
C PHE A 199 -1.52 0.12 -13.37
N PRO A 200 -0.52 0.90 -12.92
CA PRO A 200 -0.68 2.34 -12.72
C PRO A 200 -1.08 3.11 -13.99
N ASP A 201 -0.71 2.62 -15.18
CA ASP A 201 -0.98 3.30 -16.45
C ASP A 201 -2.36 2.91 -17.03
N THR A 202 -3.13 2.10 -16.30
CA THR A 202 -4.48 1.69 -16.70
C THR A 202 -5.38 2.93 -16.82
N LYS A 203 -5.95 3.14 -18.01
CA LYS A 203 -6.99 4.17 -18.20
C LYS A 203 -8.26 3.81 -17.44
N VAL A 204 -8.68 4.70 -16.56
CA VAL A 204 -9.90 4.61 -15.74
C VAL A 204 -10.84 5.77 -16.06
N ILE A 205 -12.13 5.59 -15.75
CA ILE A 205 -13.11 6.65 -15.96
C ILE A 205 -12.76 7.89 -15.11
N ASP A 206 -12.85 9.07 -15.72
CA ASP A 206 -12.77 10.32 -14.99
C ASP A 206 -14.13 10.66 -14.36
N LEU A 207 -14.22 10.50 -13.04
CA LEU A 207 -15.44 10.81 -12.28
C LEU A 207 -15.71 12.32 -12.18
N THR A 208 -14.74 13.18 -12.49
CA THR A 208 -14.93 14.62 -12.55
C THR A 208 -15.56 15.09 -13.86
N GLY A 209 -15.59 14.22 -14.88
CA GLY A 209 -16.16 14.49 -16.20
C GLY A 209 -15.37 15.51 -17.02
N LYS A 210 -14.12 15.79 -16.68
CA LYS A 210 -13.25 16.73 -17.39
C LYS A 210 -12.61 16.09 -18.62
N GLU A 211 -12.32 14.80 -18.57
CA GLU A 211 -11.72 14.05 -19.67
C GLU A 211 -12.66 12.95 -20.18
N SER A 212 -13.07 13.06 -21.44
CA SER A 212 -13.96 12.07 -22.06
C SER A 212 -13.28 10.73 -22.35
N GLU A 213 -11.95 10.71 -22.46
CA GLU A 213 -11.16 9.50 -22.71
C GLU A 213 -10.76 8.76 -21.43
N GLY A 214 -11.12 9.29 -20.26
CA GLY A 214 -10.61 8.83 -18.97
C GLY A 214 -9.16 9.24 -18.73
N LYS A 215 -8.67 8.97 -17.52
CA LYS A 215 -7.32 9.32 -17.06
C LYS A 215 -6.56 8.08 -16.57
N GLU A 216 -5.24 8.15 -16.54
CA GLU A 216 -4.41 7.07 -16.00
C GLU A 216 -4.55 6.97 -14.48
N LEU A 217 -4.58 5.76 -13.93
CA LEU A 217 -4.74 5.53 -12.50
C LEU A 217 -3.62 6.20 -11.68
N SER A 218 -2.39 6.24 -12.21
CA SER A 218 -1.19 6.87 -11.65
C SER A 218 -1.34 8.38 -11.44
N THR A 219 -2.27 9.04 -12.14
CA THR A 219 -2.51 10.48 -12.02
C THR A 219 -3.47 10.84 -10.88
N ILE A 220 -4.11 9.84 -10.25
CA ILE A 220 -5.07 10.04 -9.17
C ILE A 220 -4.34 10.01 -7.83
N ASN A 221 -4.06 11.20 -7.29
CA ASN A 221 -3.38 11.36 -6.01
C ASN A 221 -4.32 11.59 -4.82
N ASP A 222 -5.64 11.63 -5.06
CA ASP A 222 -6.66 11.86 -4.05
C ASP A 222 -7.34 10.53 -3.64
N LEU A 223 -7.30 10.23 -2.34
CA LEU A 223 -7.85 8.98 -1.80
C LEU A 223 -9.38 8.89 -1.88
N ASP A 224 -10.08 10.02 -1.76
CA ASP A 224 -11.55 10.06 -1.87
C ASP A 224 -11.96 9.83 -3.33
N GLU A 225 -11.20 10.36 -4.29
CA GLU A 225 -11.39 10.05 -5.69
C GLU A 225 -11.15 8.55 -5.99
N LEU A 226 -10.09 7.95 -5.45
CA LEU A 226 -9.83 6.51 -5.60
C LEU A 226 -10.94 5.64 -4.97
N ASP A 227 -11.47 5.99 -3.80
CA ASP A 227 -12.58 5.26 -3.18
C ASP A 227 -13.86 5.34 -4.03
N LYS A 228 -14.19 6.54 -4.54
CA LYS A 228 -15.33 6.72 -5.44
C LYS A 228 -15.16 5.90 -6.73
N LEU A 229 -13.96 5.88 -7.30
CA LEU A 229 -13.64 5.09 -8.49
C LEU A 229 -13.82 3.59 -8.23
N LEU A 230 -13.31 3.09 -7.10
CA LEU A 230 -13.49 1.71 -6.70
C LEU A 230 -14.98 1.35 -6.57
N ARG A 231 -15.76 2.20 -5.88
CA ARG A 231 -17.21 2.00 -5.71
C ARG A 231 -17.95 1.99 -7.05
N HIS A 232 -17.57 2.86 -7.99
CA HIS A 232 -18.16 2.88 -9.32
C HIS A 232 -18.02 1.53 -10.02
N TYR A 233 -16.80 0.98 -10.09
CA TYR A 233 -16.57 -0.33 -10.72
C TYR A 233 -17.24 -1.49 -9.97
N GLN A 234 -17.27 -1.45 -8.64
CA GLN A 234 -18.00 -2.44 -7.84
C GLN A 234 -19.51 -2.42 -8.13
N GLN A 235 -20.12 -1.23 -8.18
CA GLN A 235 -21.54 -1.07 -8.50
C GLN A 235 -21.85 -1.48 -9.94
N ALA A 236 -20.99 -1.13 -10.90
CA ALA A 236 -21.13 -1.56 -12.29
C ALA A 236 -21.10 -3.09 -12.39
N ARG A 237 -20.20 -3.76 -11.66
CA ARG A 237 -20.12 -5.23 -11.61
C ARG A 237 -21.37 -5.85 -10.99
N VAL A 238 -21.85 -5.33 -9.85
CA VAL A 238 -23.09 -5.79 -9.21
C VAL A 238 -24.31 -5.61 -10.14
N THR A 239 -24.38 -4.47 -10.84
CA THR A 239 -25.45 -4.18 -11.80
C THR A 239 -25.42 -5.17 -12.97
N SER A 240 -24.23 -5.47 -13.50
CA SER A 240 -24.04 -6.47 -14.56
C SER A 240 -24.51 -7.86 -14.12
N LEU A 241 -24.09 -8.31 -12.93
CA LEU A 241 -24.52 -9.59 -12.34
C LEU A 241 -26.04 -9.64 -12.14
N ASN A 242 -26.65 -8.57 -11.63
CA ASN A 242 -28.10 -8.49 -11.46
C ASN A 242 -28.85 -8.58 -12.80
N LYS A 243 -28.30 -7.97 -13.85
CA LYS A 243 -28.85 -8.08 -15.21
C LYS A 243 -28.75 -9.50 -15.75
N GLU A 244 -27.64 -10.18 -15.51
CA GLU A 244 -27.44 -11.59 -15.90
C GLU A 244 -28.40 -12.51 -15.14
N ILE A 245 -28.53 -12.36 -13.83
CA ILE A 245 -29.52 -13.07 -13.00
C ILE A 245 -30.94 -12.83 -13.54
N THR A 246 -31.28 -11.59 -13.88
CA THR A 246 -32.60 -11.25 -14.44
C THR A 246 -32.82 -11.90 -15.80
N ASN A 247 -31.80 -11.95 -16.65
CA ASN A 247 -31.87 -12.62 -17.94
C ASN A 247 -32.05 -14.14 -17.78
N LEU A 248 -31.29 -14.77 -16.89
CA LEU A 248 -31.42 -16.18 -16.54
C LEU A 248 -32.82 -16.50 -15.99
N LYS A 249 -33.37 -15.65 -15.10
CA LYS A 249 -34.76 -15.78 -14.61
C LYS A 249 -35.79 -15.68 -15.74
N LYS A 250 -35.61 -14.77 -16.70
CA LYS A 250 -36.50 -14.64 -17.88
C LYS A 250 -36.41 -15.88 -18.77
N GLN A 251 -35.20 -16.39 -19.03
CA GLN A 251 -34.99 -17.61 -19.79
C GLN A 251 -35.66 -18.81 -19.11
N LEU A 252 -35.51 -18.95 -17.79
CA LEU A 252 -36.15 -20.00 -17.00
C LEU A 252 -37.68 -19.89 -17.06
N LYS A 253 -38.25 -18.68 -16.93
CA LYS A 253 -39.70 -18.44 -17.07
C LYS A 253 -40.21 -18.78 -18.47
N ASN A 254 -39.44 -18.46 -19.52
CA ASN A 254 -39.80 -18.79 -20.90
C ASN A 254 -39.71 -20.29 -21.20
N LEU A 255 -38.81 -21.02 -20.52
CA LEU A 255 -38.74 -22.48 -20.57
C LEU A 255 -39.91 -23.11 -19.79
N GLY A 256 -40.25 -22.58 -18.61
CA GLY A 256 -41.40 -23.01 -17.83
C GLY A 256 -42.74 -22.74 -18.52
N ALA A 257 -42.92 -21.57 -19.15
CA ALA A 257 -44.11 -21.24 -19.92
C ALA A 257 -44.28 -22.07 -21.19
N LYS A 258 -43.20 -22.70 -21.70
CA LYS A 258 -43.29 -23.72 -22.76
C LYS A 258 -43.69 -25.11 -22.21
N ALA A 259 -43.57 -25.34 -20.90
CA ALA A 259 -43.91 -26.59 -20.22
C ALA A 259 -45.28 -26.55 -19.53
N ASP A 260 -45.77 -25.37 -19.11
CA ASP A 260 -47.05 -25.22 -18.44
C ASP A 260 -48.20 -25.05 -19.45
N GLY A 261 -48.79 -26.18 -19.84
CA GLY A 261 -50.09 -26.23 -20.55
C GLY A 261 -50.22 -27.34 -21.57
N LYS A 262 -49.13 -28.03 -21.93
CA LYS A 262 -49.16 -29.15 -22.88
C LYS A 262 -48.57 -30.38 -22.20
N SER A 263 -49.34 -31.46 -22.16
CA SER A 263 -48.81 -32.76 -21.74
C SER A 263 -47.66 -33.19 -22.67
N PRO A 264 -46.73 -34.03 -22.22
CA PRO A 264 -45.67 -34.56 -23.09
C PRO A 264 -46.20 -35.19 -24.39
N GLU A 265 -47.40 -35.79 -24.30
CA GLU A 265 -48.14 -36.31 -25.46
C GLU A 265 -48.63 -35.19 -26.40
N GLN A 266 -49.12 -34.06 -25.87
CA GLN A 266 -49.48 -32.89 -26.69
C GLN A 266 -48.26 -32.27 -27.38
N ILE A 267 -47.10 -32.27 -26.72
CA ILE A 267 -45.84 -31.78 -27.32
C ILE A 267 -45.45 -32.63 -28.53
N CYS A 268 -45.52 -33.97 -28.44
CA CYS A 268 -45.27 -34.84 -29.59
C CYS A 268 -46.34 -34.68 -30.68
N ASN A 269 -47.62 -34.60 -30.30
CA ASN A 269 -48.73 -34.49 -31.26
C ASN A 269 -48.72 -33.18 -32.06
N ASP A 270 -48.19 -32.08 -31.50
CA ASP A 270 -48.08 -30.79 -32.18
C ASP A 270 -47.03 -30.77 -33.31
N ILE A 271 -46.10 -31.72 -33.33
CA ILE A 271 -45.09 -31.87 -34.39
C ILE A 271 -45.74 -32.31 -35.72
N GLY A 272 -46.89 -33.00 -35.63
CA GLY A 272 -47.66 -33.43 -36.80
C GLY A 272 -46.94 -34.51 -37.62
N GLU A 273 -46.96 -34.36 -38.96
CA GLU A 273 -46.44 -35.38 -39.89
C GLU A 273 -44.95 -35.24 -40.21
N ASN A 274 -44.22 -34.36 -39.52
CA ASN A 274 -42.80 -34.13 -39.79
C ASN A 274 -41.93 -35.23 -39.13
N LYS A 275 -41.64 -36.29 -39.90
CA LYS A 275 -40.85 -37.46 -39.46
C LYS A 275 -39.48 -37.08 -38.88
N THR A 276 -38.78 -36.15 -39.50
CA THR A 276 -37.44 -35.70 -39.05
C THR A 276 -37.52 -35.00 -37.70
N LYS A 277 -38.38 -33.99 -37.56
CA LYS A 277 -38.55 -33.25 -36.30
C LYS A 277 -39.10 -34.13 -35.18
N CYS A 278 -39.94 -35.12 -35.52
CA CYS A 278 -40.46 -36.07 -34.55
C CYS A 278 -39.35 -36.97 -33.97
N GLY A 279 -38.42 -37.44 -34.82
CA GLY A 279 -37.29 -38.27 -34.37
C GLY A 279 -36.21 -37.50 -33.61
N GLU A 280 -36.03 -36.20 -33.89
CA GLU A 280 -35.11 -35.33 -33.17
C GLU A 280 -35.64 -34.87 -31.80
N THR A 281 -36.96 -34.94 -31.60
CA THR A 281 -37.58 -34.50 -30.34
C THR A 281 -37.52 -35.62 -29.30
N ALA A 282 -36.74 -35.39 -28.24
CA ALA A 282 -36.53 -36.37 -27.18
C ALA A 282 -37.84 -36.89 -26.57
N GLY A 283 -38.04 -38.22 -26.62
CA GLY A 283 -39.22 -38.88 -26.08
C GLY A 283 -40.39 -39.02 -27.05
N CYS A 284 -40.30 -38.51 -28.29
CA CYS A 284 -41.30 -38.72 -29.33
C CYS A 284 -40.88 -39.80 -30.32
N HIS A 285 -41.85 -40.43 -30.99
CA HIS A 285 -41.62 -41.37 -32.08
C HIS A 285 -42.67 -41.22 -33.18
N PHE A 286 -42.21 -41.39 -34.42
CA PHE A 286 -43.08 -41.32 -35.59
C PHE A 286 -43.70 -42.69 -35.87
N VAL A 287 -45.01 -42.71 -36.10
CA VAL A 287 -45.80 -43.89 -36.39
C VAL A 287 -46.47 -43.68 -37.74
N ASP A 288 -46.08 -44.46 -38.75
CA ASP A 288 -46.56 -44.31 -40.12
C ASP A 288 -48.08 -44.64 -40.24
N THR A 289 -48.64 -45.45 -39.33
CA THR A 289 -50.06 -45.81 -39.23
C THR A 289 -50.52 -45.91 -37.78
N ASN A 290 -51.44 -45.03 -37.35
CA ASN A 290 -52.06 -45.09 -36.02
C ASN A 290 -53.60 -44.92 -36.12
N GLU A 291 -54.36 -45.59 -35.25
CA GLU A 291 -55.84 -45.60 -35.27
C GLU A 291 -56.49 -44.27 -34.86
N LYS A 292 -55.71 -43.28 -34.43
CA LYS A 292 -56.14 -41.95 -33.93
C LYS A 292 -55.71 -40.78 -34.82
N GLY A 293 -55.13 -41.04 -36.01
CA GLY A 293 -54.74 -40.02 -36.99
C GLY A 293 -53.56 -39.11 -36.61
N LYS A 294 -52.76 -39.45 -35.58
CA LYS A 294 -51.60 -38.66 -35.15
C LYS A 294 -50.29 -39.43 -35.38
N LYS A 295 -49.44 -38.92 -36.27
CA LYS A 295 -48.21 -39.63 -36.69
C LYS A 295 -47.01 -39.41 -35.79
N CYS A 296 -47.00 -38.45 -34.87
CA CYS A 296 -45.92 -38.27 -33.89
C CYS A 296 -46.47 -38.38 -32.47
N THR A 297 -46.00 -39.36 -31.70
CA THR A 297 -46.56 -39.72 -30.39
C THR A 297 -45.47 -39.97 -29.35
N LEU A 298 -45.79 -39.91 -28.05
CA LEU A 298 -44.82 -40.13 -26.98
C LEU A 298 -44.38 -41.61 -26.93
N THR A 299 -43.08 -41.85 -26.69
CA THR A 299 -42.57 -43.21 -26.51
C THR A 299 -43.08 -43.83 -25.22
N LYS A 300 -43.19 -45.16 -25.19
CA LYS A 300 -43.62 -45.90 -23.97
C LYS A 300 -42.73 -45.60 -22.76
N GLU A 301 -41.43 -45.42 -22.96
CA GLU A 301 -40.49 -45.10 -21.88
C GLU A 301 -40.70 -43.67 -21.33
N ALA A 302 -40.93 -42.70 -22.21
CA ALA A 302 -41.23 -41.33 -21.79
C ALA A 302 -42.62 -41.21 -21.15
N ALA A 303 -43.59 -42.00 -21.61
CA ALA A 303 -44.92 -42.10 -21.01
C ALA A 303 -44.86 -42.65 -19.57
N ALA A 304 -44.06 -43.70 -19.33
CA ALA A 304 -43.86 -44.26 -17.99
C ALA A 304 -43.20 -43.26 -17.03
N LYS A 305 -42.18 -42.52 -17.49
CA LYS A 305 -41.50 -41.47 -16.69
C LYS A 305 -42.42 -40.29 -16.39
N ALA A 306 -43.32 -39.93 -17.31
CA ALA A 306 -44.31 -38.87 -17.10
C ALA A 306 -45.37 -39.28 -16.06
N ALA A 307 -45.83 -40.53 -16.09
CA ALA A 307 -46.78 -41.06 -15.12
C ALA A 307 -46.20 -41.13 -13.70
N ALA A 308 -44.93 -41.55 -13.57
CA ALA A 308 -44.25 -41.62 -12.26
C ALA A 308 -44.11 -40.25 -11.56
N LYS A 309 -43.95 -39.16 -12.32
CA LYS A 309 -43.89 -37.79 -11.76
C LYS A 309 -45.24 -37.28 -11.23
N GLN A 310 -46.36 -37.84 -11.71
CA GLN A 310 -47.70 -37.47 -11.23
C GLN A 310 -48.04 -38.12 -9.88
N GLU A 311 -47.47 -39.28 -9.54
CA GLU A 311 -47.72 -39.95 -8.25
C GLU A 311 -46.96 -39.33 -7.07
N THR A 312 -45.77 -38.76 -7.30
CA THR A 312 -45.00 -38.06 -6.25
C THR A 312 -45.61 -36.73 -5.78
N GLY A 313 -46.71 -36.28 -6.40
CA GLY A 313 -47.39 -35.01 -6.09
C GLY A 313 -48.58 -35.08 -5.13
N LYS A 314 -48.94 -36.26 -4.59
CA LYS A 314 -50.06 -36.39 -3.64
C LYS A 314 -49.58 -36.60 -2.20
N TYR A 315 -49.48 -35.48 -1.47
CA TYR A 315 -49.69 -35.29 -0.02
C TYR A 315 -48.96 -36.18 1.00
N SER A 316 -48.12 -35.54 1.83
CA SER A 316 -48.14 -35.78 3.28
C SER A 316 -47.95 -34.45 4.04
N LYS A 317 -49.06 -33.78 4.35
CA LYS A 317 -49.15 -32.89 5.51
C LYS A 317 -49.07 -33.77 6.76
N THR A 318 -47.93 -33.74 7.43
CA THR A 318 -47.79 -33.84 8.89
C THR A 318 -46.32 -33.60 9.22
N GLU A 319 -45.96 -32.36 9.53
CA GLU A 319 -44.76 -32.11 10.31
C GLU A 319 -45.00 -32.73 11.70
N SER A 320 -44.35 -33.85 11.96
CA SER A 320 -44.22 -34.42 13.30
C SER A 320 -42.94 -33.83 13.93
N PRO A 321 -42.97 -33.28 15.15
CA PRO A 321 -41.89 -32.44 15.69
C PRO A 321 -40.65 -33.20 16.19
N CYS A 322 -40.36 -34.39 15.66
CA CYS A 322 -39.30 -35.27 16.18
C CYS A 322 -38.31 -35.79 15.11
N THR A 323 -38.04 -35.03 14.05
CA THR A 323 -36.98 -35.40 13.08
C THR A 323 -35.59 -35.16 13.71
N GLY A 324 -34.93 -36.21 14.20
CA GLY A 324 -33.52 -36.20 14.60
C GLY A 324 -33.21 -36.21 16.11
N LYS A 325 -34.15 -36.57 16.99
CA LYS A 325 -33.89 -36.72 18.43
C LYS A 325 -34.12 -38.16 18.90
N GLY A 326 -33.32 -38.61 19.87
CA GLY A 326 -33.48 -39.94 20.48
C GLY A 326 -34.77 -40.02 21.29
N GLU A 327 -35.32 -41.23 21.40
CA GLU A 327 -36.63 -41.63 21.96
C GLU A 327 -36.97 -41.07 23.37
N LYS A 328 -36.02 -40.43 24.04
CA LYS A 328 -36.14 -39.83 25.38
C LYS A 328 -36.45 -38.32 25.39
N ASP A 329 -36.45 -37.67 24.23
CA ASP A 329 -36.60 -36.20 24.12
C ASP A 329 -37.94 -35.72 23.51
N CYS A 330 -38.88 -36.63 23.22
CA CYS A 330 -40.25 -36.28 22.85
C CYS A 330 -41.16 -36.55 24.07
N LYS A 331 -41.39 -35.52 24.90
CA LYS A 331 -42.45 -35.55 25.92
C LYS A 331 -43.63 -34.71 25.44
N ASP A 332 -44.78 -35.36 25.36
CA ASP A 332 -46.07 -34.72 25.07
C ASP A 332 -46.44 -33.75 26.20
N GLY A 333 -46.76 -32.52 25.80
CA GLY A 333 -47.30 -31.44 26.63
C GLY A 333 -47.92 -30.38 25.73
#